data_AF-A0AAW4XGA7-F1
#
_entry.id   AF-A0AAW4XGA7-F1
#
_cell.length_a   1.000
_cell.length_b   1.000
_cell.length_c   1.000
_cell.angle_alpha   90.00
_cell.angle_beta   90.00
_cell.angle_gamma   90.00
#
_symmetry.space_group_name_H-M   'P 1'
#
loop_
_entity.id
_entity.type
_entity.pdbx_description
1 polymer ?
#
loop_
_entity_poly.entity_id
_entity_poly.type
_entity_poly.pdbx_seq_one_letter_code
_entity_poly.pdbx_strand_id
1 'polypeptide(L)'
;GTGYLANLLPDGSAPLTDQIPSLAIIVLAEVWKTTPFMALLLLAGLALVPDDLLKAAQVDGAGAWTRLVRIIVPLMKPAILVALLFRTLDAFRIFDNIYVLTRGANGTGSVSILGYDNLFRAFNLGIGSAISVLIFLCVAIIAFVFIKLFGASAPGSDEGGR
;
A
#
# COMPACT_ATOMS: atom_id res chain seq x y z
N GLY A 1 -3.96 19.59 -28.55
CA GLY A 1 -5.33 19.08 -28.51
C GLY A 1 -5.72 18.89 -27.07
N THR A 2 -6.31 19.90 -26.47
CA THR A 2 -6.78 19.86 -25.07
C THR A 2 -8.20 19.31 -25.08
N GLY A 3 -8.39 18.16 -24.43
CA GLY A 3 -9.65 17.42 -24.46
C GLY A 3 -10.80 18.20 -23.80
N TYR A 4 -12.03 17.85 -24.16
CA TYR A 4 -13.29 18.46 -23.71
C TYR A 4 -13.41 18.66 -22.19
N LEU A 5 -12.67 17.89 -21.39
CA LEU A 5 -12.65 17.97 -19.93
C LEU A 5 -11.80 19.14 -19.40
N ALA A 6 -10.90 19.70 -20.21
CA ALA A 6 -10.06 20.84 -19.82
C ALA A 6 -10.87 22.15 -19.69
N ASN A 7 -11.98 22.28 -20.43
CA ASN A 7 -12.87 23.44 -20.36
C ASN A 7 -13.84 23.41 -19.17
N LEU A 8 -13.88 22.31 -18.41
CA LEU A 8 -14.70 22.20 -17.18
C LEU A 8 -13.91 22.58 -15.92
N LEU A 9 -12.60 22.77 -16.02
CA LEU A 9 -11.76 23.25 -14.92
C LEU A 9 -11.45 24.75 -15.12
N PRO A 10 -11.51 25.57 -14.06
CA PRO A 10 -11.19 27.00 -14.14
C PRO A 10 -9.82 27.25 -14.78
N ASP A 11 -9.74 28.30 -15.61
CA ASP A 11 -8.51 28.70 -16.30
C ASP A 11 -7.31 28.75 -15.34
N GLY A 12 -6.35 27.83 -15.53
CA GLY A 12 -5.12 27.76 -14.75
C GLY A 12 -5.03 26.62 -13.72
N SER A 13 -6.12 25.92 -13.39
CA SER A 13 -6.04 24.74 -12.52
C SER A 13 -5.87 23.48 -13.37
N ALA A 14 -4.70 23.28 -13.97
CA ALA A 14 -4.31 21.94 -14.38
C ALA A 14 -3.85 21.22 -13.10
N PRO A 15 -4.62 20.32 -12.49
CA PRO A 15 -4.25 19.71 -11.20
C PRO A 15 -2.98 18.85 -11.30
N LEU A 16 -2.45 18.66 -12.51
CA LEU A 16 -1.19 17.99 -12.79
C LEU A 16 -0.01 18.95 -12.95
N THR A 17 -0.19 20.27 -12.96
CA THR A 17 0.91 21.25 -13.04
C THR A 17 1.49 21.60 -11.67
N ASP A 18 0.69 21.54 -10.60
CA ASP A 18 1.16 21.79 -9.23
C ASP A 18 1.50 20.48 -8.50
N GLN A 19 2.56 20.53 -7.68
CA GLN A 19 3.11 19.35 -6.98
C GLN A 19 2.11 18.69 -6.02
N ILE A 20 1.41 19.49 -5.21
CA ILE A 20 0.47 18.99 -4.20
C ILE A 20 -0.76 18.29 -4.82
N PRO A 21 -1.49 18.88 -5.78
CA PRO A 21 -2.63 18.19 -6.39
C PRO A 21 -2.19 16.97 -7.22
N SER A 22 -0.99 17.00 -7.82
CA SER A 22 -0.42 15.83 -8.51
C SER A 22 -0.19 14.65 -7.54
N LEU A 23 0.41 14.92 -6.37
CA LEU A 23 0.61 13.90 -5.33
C LEU A 23 -0.73 13.37 -4.79
N ALA A 24 -1.72 14.24 -4.58
CA ALA A 24 -3.05 13.83 -4.12
C ALA A 24 -3.73 12.88 -5.12
N ILE A 25 -3.64 13.18 -6.43
CA ILE A 25 -4.19 12.33 -7.49
C ILE A 25 -3.46 10.98 -7.54
N ILE A 26 -2.12 10.97 -7.42
CA ILE A 26 -1.34 9.72 -7.37
C ILE A 26 -1.76 8.87 -6.18
N VAL A 27 -1.87 9.45 -4.99
CA VAL A 27 -2.29 8.75 -3.76
C VAL A 27 -3.71 8.20 -3.92
N LEU A 28 -4.63 9.00 -4.47
CA LEU A 28 -6.02 8.57 -4.67
C LEU A 28 -6.13 7.42 -5.68
N ALA A 29 -5.47 7.53 -6.82
CA ALA A 29 -5.41 6.46 -7.82
C ALA A 29 -4.84 5.17 -7.22
N GLU A 30 -3.84 5.32 -6.36
CA GLU A 30 -3.18 4.19 -5.74
C GLU A 30 -4.01 3.53 -4.63
N VAL A 31 -4.70 4.33 -3.80
CA VAL A 31 -5.67 3.83 -2.83
C VAL A 31 -6.78 3.09 -3.56
N TRP A 32 -7.32 3.66 -4.64
CA TRP A 32 -8.35 3.01 -5.44
C TRP A 32 -7.92 1.66 -5.99
N LYS A 33 -6.73 1.59 -6.59
CA LYS A 33 -6.18 0.36 -7.18
C LYS A 33 -6.01 -0.77 -6.14
N THR A 34 -5.60 -0.42 -4.93
CA THR A 34 -5.19 -1.41 -3.92
C THR A 34 -6.26 -1.76 -2.90
N THR A 35 -7.35 -0.98 -2.84
CA THR A 35 -8.48 -1.22 -1.94
C THR A 35 -9.09 -2.62 -2.11
N PRO A 36 -9.36 -3.14 -3.32
CA PRO A 36 -9.99 -4.46 -3.47
C PRO A 36 -9.14 -5.60 -2.92
N PHE A 37 -7.82 -5.56 -3.17
CA PHE A 37 -6.89 -6.57 -2.68
C PHE A 37 -6.80 -6.56 -1.15
N MET A 38 -6.69 -5.38 -0.55
CA MET A 38 -6.65 -5.24 0.91
C MET A 38 -7.97 -5.65 1.57
N ALA A 39 -9.11 -5.32 0.95
CA ALA A 39 -10.42 -5.74 1.44
C ALA A 39 -10.55 -7.27 1.47
N LEU A 40 -10.06 -7.98 0.46
CA LEU A 40 -10.08 -9.45 0.42
C LEU A 40 -9.17 -10.08 1.48
N LEU A 41 -7.96 -9.55 1.69
CA LEU A 41 -7.05 -10.03 2.74
C LEU A 41 -7.66 -9.83 4.13
N LEU A 42 -8.24 -8.66 4.38
CA LEU A 42 -8.92 -8.38 5.64
C LEU A 42 -10.18 -9.23 5.82
N LEU A 43 -10.94 -9.49 4.75
CA LEU A 43 -12.10 -10.38 4.80
C LEU A 43 -11.71 -11.82 5.15
N ALA A 44 -10.61 -12.32 4.60
CA ALA A 44 -10.08 -13.64 4.96
C ALA A 44 -9.68 -13.70 6.43
N GLY A 45 -9.07 -12.64 6.96
CA GLY A 45 -8.78 -12.52 8.39
C GLY A 45 -10.04 -12.41 9.26
N LEU A 46 -11.07 -11.71 8.78
CA LEU A 46 -12.35 -11.56 9.48
C LEU A 46 -13.12 -12.88 9.54
N ALA A 47 -13.04 -13.72 8.49
CA ALA A 47 -13.67 -15.03 8.44
C ALA A 47 -13.13 -16.00 9.51
N LEU A 48 -11.94 -15.75 10.06
CA LEU A 48 -11.35 -16.52 11.16
C LEU A 48 -11.86 -16.08 12.54
N VAL A 49 -12.59 -14.95 12.64
CA VAL A 49 -13.15 -14.45 13.90
C VAL A 49 -14.36 -15.31 14.28
N PRO A 50 -14.37 -15.97 15.46
CA PRO A 50 -15.48 -16.82 15.87
C PRO A 50 -16.79 -16.02 16.04
N ASP A 51 -17.85 -16.46 15.34
CA ASP A 51 -19.19 -15.85 15.44
C ASP A 51 -19.75 -15.86 16.86
N ASP A 52 -19.36 -16.85 17.66
CA ASP A 52 -19.83 -17.01 19.05
C ASP A 52 -19.38 -15.84 19.93
N LEU A 53 -18.17 -15.31 19.71
CA LEU A 53 -17.69 -14.12 20.43
C LEU A 53 -18.48 -12.86 20.02
N LEU A 54 -18.84 -12.75 18.74
CA LEU A 54 -19.63 -11.62 18.23
C LEU A 54 -21.08 -11.64 18.74
N LYS A 55 -21.66 -12.84 18.86
CA LYS A 55 -22.99 -13.07 19.44
C LYS A 55 -23.00 -12.83 20.95
N ALA A 56 -22.01 -13.34 21.68
CA ALA A 56 -21.87 -13.09 23.12
C ALA A 56 -21.78 -11.59 23.42
N ALA A 57 -20.91 -10.87 22.68
CA ALA A 57 -20.79 -9.43 22.82
C ALA A 57 -22.09 -8.67 22.50
N GLN A 58 -22.92 -9.18 21.58
CA GLN A 58 -24.21 -8.58 21.26
C GLN A 58 -25.22 -8.78 22.41
N VAL A 59 -25.20 -9.93 23.07
CA VAL A 59 -26.01 -10.20 24.28
C VAL A 59 -25.56 -9.30 25.43
N ASP A 60 -24.26 -9.01 25.54
CA ASP A 60 -23.68 -8.08 26.52
C ASP A 60 -23.95 -6.59 26.19
N GLY A 61 -24.74 -6.29 25.15
CA GLY A 61 -25.10 -4.92 24.77
C GLY A 61 -24.00 -4.15 24.04
N ALA A 62 -22.96 -4.81 23.53
CA ALA A 62 -21.90 -4.15 22.76
C ALA A 62 -22.42 -3.71 21.38
N GLY A 63 -22.46 -2.39 21.15
CA GLY A 63 -22.78 -1.80 19.86
C GLY A 63 -21.77 -2.17 18.75
N ALA A 64 -22.13 -1.91 17.49
CA ALA A 64 -21.31 -2.29 16.33
C ALA A 64 -19.89 -1.71 16.37
N TRP A 65 -19.74 -0.44 16.78
CA TRP A 65 -18.42 0.22 16.91
C TRP A 65 -17.56 -0.42 18.01
N THR A 66 -18.17 -0.76 19.16
CA THR A 66 -17.47 -1.42 20.27
C THR A 66 -16.99 -2.80 19.85
N ARG A 67 -17.81 -3.58 19.14
CA ARG A 67 -17.42 -4.90 18.62
C ARG A 67 -16.29 -4.77 17.58
N LEU A 68 -16.34 -3.77 16.70
CA LEU A 68 -15.28 -3.53 15.72
C LEU A 68 -13.92 -3.25 16.39
N VAL A 69 -13.86 -2.27 17.29
CA VAL A 69 -12.58 -1.81 17.85
C VAL A 69 -12.06 -2.72 18.95
N ARG A 70 -12.93 -3.31 19.78
CA ARG A 70 -12.51 -4.11 20.95
C ARG A 70 -12.43 -5.61 20.71
N ILE A 71 -13.08 -6.14 19.66
CA ILE A 71 -13.14 -7.58 19.39
C ILE A 71 -12.52 -7.89 18.04
N ILE A 72 -13.09 -7.31 16.98
CA ILE A 72 -12.68 -7.61 15.60
C ILE A 72 -11.23 -7.16 15.35
N VAL A 73 -10.89 -5.90 15.62
CA VAL A 73 -9.53 -5.36 15.36
C VAL A 73 -8.43 -6.11 16.13
N PRO A 74 -8.57 -6.42 17.43
CA PRO A 74 -7.55 -7.19 18.15
C PRO A 74 -7.40 -8.62 17.65
N LEU A 75 -8.50 -9.32 17.32
CA LEU A 75 -8.45 -10.70 16.81
C LEU A 75 -7.91 -10.75 15.37
N MET A 76 -8.18 -9.72 14.57
CA MET A 76 -7.65 -9.59 13.22
C MET A 76 -6.24 -9.02 13.17
N LYS A 77 -5.64 -8.62 14.29
CA LYS A 77 -4.30 -8.03 14.36
C LYS A 77 -3.25 -8.80 13.52
N PRO A 78 -3.12 -10.15 13.58
CA PRO A 78 -2.16 -10.86 12.72
C PRO A 78 -2.46 -10.68 11.22
N ALA A 79 -3.72 -10.76 10.81
CA ALA A 79 -4.11 -10.56 9.41
C ALA A 79 -3.87 -9.11 8.94
N ILE A 80 -4.21 -8.13 9.78
CA ILE A 80 -3.96 -6.71 9.52
C ILE A 80 -2.46 -6.44 9.37
N LEU A 81 -1.63 -7.04 10.22
CA LEU A 81 -0.17 -6.87 10.16
C LEU A 81 0.42 -7.43 8.87
N VAL A 82 0.00 -8.62 8.44
CA VAL A 82 0.44 -9.21 7.17
C VAL A 82 -0.01 -8.34 6.00
N ALA A 83 -1.27 -7.90 5.97
CA ALA A 83 -1.78 -7.02 4.94
C ALA A 83 -1.00 -5.69 4.88
N LEU A 84 -0.72 -5.09 6.04
CA LEU A 84 0.01 -3.83 6.15
C LEU A 84 1.47 -3.97 5.74
N LEU A 85 2.11 -5.09 6.04
CA LEU A 85 3.46 -5.42 5.57
C LEU A 85 3.50 -5.46 4.04
N PHE A 86 2.67 -6.31 3.42
CA PHE A 86 2.63 -6.40 1.96
C PHE A 86 2.30 -5.05 1.32
N ARG A 87 1.38 -4.29 1.92
CA ARG A 87 1.03 -2.97 1.42
C ARG A 87 2.19 -1.99 1.48
N THR A 88 2.92 -1.98 2.58
CA THR A 88 4.05 -1.05 2.79
C THR A 88 5.18 -1.36 1.81
N LEU A 89 5.47 -2.65 1.59
CA LEU A 89 6.50 -3.08 0.62
C LEU A 89 6.12 -2.71 -0.82
N ASP A 90 4.85 -2.90 -1.19
CA ASP A 90 4.33 -2.54 -2.51
C ASP A 90 4.32 -1.02 -2.74
N ALA A 91 3.83 -0.26 -1.76
CA ALA A 91 3.81 1.20 -1.80
C ALA A 91 5.21 1.81 -1.88
N PHE A 92 6.21 1.22 -1.21
CA PHE A 92 7.59 1.69 -1.29
C PHE A 92 8.20 1.52 -2.68
N ARG A 93 7.74 0.51 -3.44
CA ARG A 93 8.20 0.23 -4.81
C ARG A 93 7.36 0.92 -5.88
N ILE A 94 6.44 1.81 -5.50
CA ILE A 94 5.52 2.45 -6.44
C ILE A 94 6.27 3.19 -7.56
N PHE A 95 6.09 2.68 -8.77
CA PHE A 95 6.73 3.18 -9.99
C PHE A 95 5.67 3.50 -11.03
N ASP A 96 4.82 2.52 -11.34
CA ASP A 96 3.85 2.59 -12.43
C ASP A 96 2.94 3.80 -12.33
N ASN A 97 2.36 4.04 -11.15
CA ASN A 97 1.35 5.08 -10.98
C ASN A 97 1.96 6.48 -11.12
N ILE A 98 3.19 6.67 -10.61
CA ILE A 98 3.93 7.93 -10.74
C ILE A 98 4.37 8.14 -12.18
N TYR A 99 4.87 7.08 -12.84
CA TYR A 99 5.33 7.14 -14.22
C TYR A 99 4.19 7.41 -15.20
N VAL A 100 3.04 6.74 -15.06
CA VAL A 100 1.89 6.89 -15.96
C VAL A 100 1.20 8.25 -15.79
N LEU A 101 1.01 8.70 -14.54
CA LEU A 101 0.24 9.93 -14.28
C LEU A 101 1.06 11.21 -14.42
N THR A 102 2.33 11.19 -14.03
CA THR A 102 3.14 12.42 -13.97
C THR A 102 4.49 12.29 -14.66
N ARG A 103 4.96 11.08 -14.97
CA ARG A 103 6.33 10.81 -15.47
C ARG A 103 7.43 11.43 -14.60
N GLY A 104 7.15 11.68 -13.31
CA GLY A 104 8.05 12.39 -12.39
C GLY A 104 8.10 13.92 -12.57
N ALA A 105 7.23 14.52 -13.38
CA ALA A 105 7.11 15.97 -13.52
C ALA A 105 6.60 16.63 -12.23
N ASN A 106 6.96 17.91 -12.02
CA ASN A 106 6.51 18.70 -10.87
C ASN A 106 6.94 18.17 -9.50
N GLY A 107 8.10 17.51 -9.41
CA GLY A 107 8.67 17.07 -8.12
C GLY A 107 7.95 15.89 -7.47
N THR A 108 7.18 15.11 -8.23
CA THR A 108 6.46 13.91 -7.77
C THR A 108 7.26 12.61 -7.89
N GLY A 109 8.53 12.69 -8.31
CA GLY A 109 9.34 11.52 -8.57
C GLY A 109 9.60 10.65 -7.33
N SER A 110 9.29 9.36 -7.41
CA SER A 110 9.71 8.38 -6.40
C SER A 110 11.15 7.88 -6.66
N VAL A 111 11.74 7.21 -5.66
CA VAL A 111 13.04 6.55 -5.79
C VAL A 111 13.07 5.59 -7.00
N SER A 112 11.95 4.95 -7.32
CA SER A 112 11.82 4.09 -8.50
C SER A 112 11.87 4.86 -9.84
N ILE A 113 11.35 6.10 -9.90
CA ILE A 113 11.44 6.95 -11.11
C ILE A 113 12.90 7.33 -11.40
N LEU A 114 13.67 7.62 -10.35
CA LEU A 114 15.09 7.98 -10.46
C LEU A 114 15.90 6.80 -11.01
N GLY A 115 15.56 5.57 -10.59
CA GLY A 115 16.15 4.35 -11.14
C GLY A 115 15.86 4.17 -12.63
N TYR A 116 14.62 4.41 -13.04
CA TYR A 116 14.20 4.28 -14.43
C TYR A 116 14.83 5.34 -15.35
N ASP A 117 14.86 6.60 -14.94
CA ASP A 117 15.45 7.67 -15.73
C ASP A 117 16.95 7.42 -15.96
N ASN A 118 17.68 6.96 -14.94
CA ASN A 118 19.10 6.61 -15.09
C ASN A 118 19.33 5.34 -15.93
N LEU A 119 18.43 4.35 -15.85
CA LEU A 119 18.57 3.08 -16.56
C LEU A 119 18.18 3.19 -18.05
N PHE A 120 17.05 3.82 -18.35
CA PHE A 120 16.44 3.83 -19.67
C PHE A 120 16.58 5.16 -20.44
N ARG A 121 16.73 6.32 -19.77
CA ARG A 121 16.98 7.59 -20.47
C ARG A 121 18.47 7.88 -20.67
N ALA A 122 19.32 7.52 -19.70
CA ALA A 122 20.76 7.75 -19.80
C ALA A 122 21.55 6.53 -20.37
N PHE A 123 20.88 5.41 -20.66
CA PHE A 123 21.50 4.14 -21.10
C PHE A 123 22.60 3.63 -20.16
N ASN A 124 22.57 4.03 -18.88
CA ASN A 124 23.62 3.71 -17.92
C ASN A 124 23.23 2.48 -17.10
N LEU A 125 23.38 1.31 -17.73
CA LEU A 125 22.99 -0.01 -17.16
C LEU A 125 23.62 -0.28 -15.78
N GLY A 126 24.84 0.21 -15.55
CA GLY A 126 25.54 0.09 -14.26
C GLY A 126 24.84 0.86 -13.13
N ILE A 127 24.39 2.08 -13.40
CA ILE A 127 23.71 2.91 -12.39
C ILE A 127 22.30 2.36 -12.11
N GLY A 128 21.55 1.96 -13.13
CA GLY A 128 20.20 1.44 -12.93
C GLY A 128 20.16 0.09 -12.20
N SER A 129 21.16 -0.78 -12.40
CA SER A 129 21.31 -2.01 -11.62
C SER A 129 21.67 -1.71 -10.15
N ALA A 130 22.58 -0.76 -9.88
CA ALA A 130 22.91 -0.33 -8.52
C ALA A 130 21.68 0.24 -7.78
N ILE A 131 20.87 1.08 -8.44
CA ILE A 131 19.64 1.62 -7.85
C ILE A 131 18.63 0.51 -7.55
N SER A 132 18.49 -0.49 -8.44
CA SER A 132 17.61 -1.64 -8.21
C SER A 132 18.04 -2.47 -6.98
N VAL A 133 19.35 -2.69 -6.81
CA VAL A 133 19.90 -3.37 -5.62
C VAL A 133 19.68 -2.54 -4.36
N LEU A 134 19.83 -1.22 -4.42
CA LEU A 134 19.56 -0.34 -3.28
C LEU A 134 18.09 -0.40 -2.84
N ILE A 135 17.16 -0.34 -3.81
CA ILE A 135 15.71 -0.49 -3.53
C ILE A 135 15.44 -1.86 -2.91
N PHE A 136 16.04 -2.93 -3.44
CA PHE A 136 15.91 -4.26 -2.88
C PHE A 136 16.39 -4.33 -1.43
N LEU A 137 17.55 -3.77 -1.11
CA LEU A 137 18.09 -3.72 0.25
C LEU A 137 17.17 -2.92 1.19
N CYS A 138 16.66 -1.77 0.77
CA CYS A 138 15.72 -0.98 1.57
C CYS A 138 14.44 -1.77 1.88
N VAL A 139 13.84 -2.42 0.88
CA VAL A 139 12.65 -3.25 1.04
C VAL A 139 12.94 -4.46 1.94
N ALA A 140 14.11 -5.08 1.81
CA ALA A 140 14.55 -6.17 2.67
C ALA A 140 14.72 -5.73 4.13
N ILE A 141 15.27 -4.54 4.38
CA ILE A 141 15.38 -3.96 5.73
C ILE A 141 13.99 -3.70 6.31
N ILE A 142 13.08 -3.11 5.55
CA ILE A 142 11.70 -2.86 6.01
C ILE A 142 11.01 -4.18 6.37
N ALA A 143 11.12 -5.19 5.50
CA ALA A 143 10.56 -6.52 5.75
C ALA A 143 11.17 -7.15 7.01
N PHE A 144 12.50 -7.09 7.18
CA PHE A 144 13.21 -7.62 8.34
C PHE A 144 12.78 -6.93 9.64
N VAL A 145 12.69 -5.59 9.65
CA VAL A 145 12.21 -4.82 10.80
C VAL A 145 10.77 -5.19 11.14
N PHE A 146 9.90 -5.32 10.14
CA PHE A 146 8.51 -5.74 10.34
C PHE A 146 8.41 -7.15 10.95
N ILE A 147 9.15 -8.12 10.40
CA ILE A 147 9.16 -9.50 10.92
C ILE A 147 9.68 -9.51 12.37
N LYS A 148 10.76 -8.78 12.66
CA LYS A 148 11.37 -8.74 14.00
C LYS A 148 10.50 -8.01 15.02
N LEU A 149 9.81 -6.93 14.63
CA LEU A 149 8.96 -6.15 15.52
C LEU A 149 7.64 -6.87 15.84
N PHE A 150 7.07 -7.57 14.85
CA PHE A 150 5.76 -8.18 14.97
C PHE A 150 5.80 -9.69 15.21
N GLY A 151 6.99 -10.31 15.22
CA GLY A 151 7.17 -11.72 15.54
C GLY A 151 6.28 -12.63 14.70
N ALA A 152 6.02 -12.24 13.45
CA ALA A 152 5.09 -12.96 12.60
C ALA A 152 5.66 -14.35 12.32
N SER A 153 5.15 -15.34 13.04
CA SER A 153 5.07 -16.72 12.55
C SER A 153 4.66 -16.64 11.09
N ALA A 154 5.57 -17.05 10.21
CA ALA A 154 5.30 -17.11 8.80
C ALA A 154 3.98 -17.89 8.60
N PRO A 155 3.08 -17.46 7.69
CA PRO A 155 1.91 -18.26 7.36
C PRO A 155 2.42 -19.60 6.82
N GLY A 156 2.31 -20.66 7.62
CA GLY A 156 2.86 -21.99 7.33
C GLY A 156 3.79 -22.60 8.37
N SER A 157 4.07 -21.96 9.51
CA SER A 157 4.89 -22.60 10.58
C SER A 157 4.12 -23.47 11.57
N ASP A 158 2.82 -23.70 11.39
CA ASP A 158 2.15 -24.85 12.02
C ASP A 158 2.46 -26.09 11.16
N GLU A 159 3.73 -26.51 11.19
CA GLU A 159 4.03 -27.93 11.00
C GLU A 159 3.33 -28.66 12.16
N GLY A 160 2.37 -29.50 11.79
CA GLY A 160 1.57 -30.34 12.68
C GLY A 160 2.41 -30.90 13.82
N GLY A 161 2.17 -30.36 15.00
CA GLY A 161 2.91 -30.66 16.21
C GLY A 161 1.99 -31.19 17.31
N ARG A 162 1.47 -32.41 17.07
CA ARG A 162 0.83 -33.35 18.02
C ARG A 162 -0.67 -33.20 18.25
#